data_AF-A0A1D8T6L5-F1
#
_entry.id   AF-A0A1D8T6L5-F1
#
_cell.length_a   1.000
_cell.length_b   1.000
_cell.length_c   1.000
_cell.angle_alpha   90.00
_cell.angle_beta   90.00
_cell.angle_gamma   90.00
#
_symmetry.space_group_name_H-M   'P 1'
#
loop_
_entity.id
_entity.type
_entity.pdbx_description
1 polymer ?
#
loop_
_entity_poly.entity_id
_entity_poly.type
_entity_poly.pdbx_seq_one_letter_code
_entity_poly.pdbx_strand_id
1 'polypeptide(L)' 'MVVDTRPGPLHGCVTEFEKVDADDRGPRCVSISAMLADLAGSLETGVEFDEWIPVVFDDRLEWKPAR' A
#
# COMPACT_ATOMS: atom_id res chain seq x y z
N MET A 1 2.13 7.42 0.17
CA MET A 1 2.94 6.52 -0.67
C MET A 1 3.53 7.31 -1.84
N VAL A 2 4.77 7.00 -2.24
CA VAL A 2 5.50 7.62 -3.36
C VAL A 2 6.27 6.55 -4.14
N VAL A 3 6.60 6.85 -5.40
CA VAL A 3 7.35 5.96 -6.30
C VAL A 3 8.81 6.40 -6.34
N ASP A 4 9.75 5.47 -6.13
CA ASP A 4 11.17 5.78 -6.31
C ASP A 4 11.51 5.84 -7.81
N THR A 5 11.80 7.02 -8.32
CA THR A 5 12.21 7.22 -9.72
C THR A 5 13.72 7.28 -9.91
N ARG A 6 14.51 7.16 -8.84
CA ARG A 6 15.98 7.20 -8.91
C ARG A 6 16.49 5.94 -9.63
N PRO A 7 17.61 6.02 -10.37
CA PRO A 7 18.26 4.83 -10.90
C PRO A 7 18.79 3.94 -9.77
N GLY A 8 18.61 2.63 -9.90
CA GLY A 8 19.12 1.65 -8.94
C GLY A 8 18.18 0.45 -8.74
N PRO A 9 18.53 -0.48 -7.84
CA PRO A 9 17.75 -1.70 -7.62
C PRO A 9 16.31 -1.48 -7.13
N LEU A 10 16.01 -0.31 -6.56
CA LEU A 10 14.69 0.07 -6.04
C LEU A 10 13.88 0.94 -7.01
N HIS A 11 14.38 1.15 -8.23
CA HIS A 11 13.67 1.93 -9.23
C HIS A 11 12.27 1.35 -9.51
N GLY A 12 11.25 2.18 -9.37
CA GLY A 12 9.85 1.82 -9.60
C GLY A 12 9.13 1.23 -8.38
N CYS A 13 9.84 0.97 -7.27
CA CYS A 13 9.20 0.54 -6.03
C CYS A 13 8.35 1.66 -5.41
N VAL A 14 7.31 1.25 -4.67
CA VAL A 14 6.47 2.16 -3.88
C VAL A 14 6.88 2.10 -2.42
N THR A 15 7.12 3.27 -1.84
CA THR A 15 7.47 3.41 -0.42
C THR A 15 6.55 4.42 0.28
N GLU A 16 6.58 4.42 1.60
CA GLU A 16 5.94 5.46 2.40
C GLU A 16 6.69 6.79 2.24
N PHE A 17 5.95 7.88 2.25
CA PHE A 17 6.56 9.21 2.35
C PHE A 17 6.30 9.71 3.76
N GLU A 18 7.31 9.59 4.62
CA GLU A 18 7.28 10.12 5.97
C GLU A 18 8.29 11.26 6.10
N LYS A 19 7.97 12.27 6.91
CA LYS A 19 8.84 13.44 7.10
C LYS A 19 10.10 13.10 7.92
N VAL A 20 10.01 12.05 8.73
CA VAL A 20 11.06 11.50 9.58
C VAL A 20 11.02 9.99 9.30
N ASP A 21 12.14 9.36 8.99
CA ASP A 21 12.27 7.89 8.92
C ASP A 21 11.56 7.17 7.74
N ALA A 22 11.38 7.83 6.59
CA ALA A 22 10.80 7.21 5.38
C ALA A 22 11.54 5.95 4.86
N ASP A 23 12.81 5.77 5.25
CA ASP A 23 13.63 4.61 4.86
C ASP A 23 13.55 3.44 5.88
N ASP A 24 13.00 3.64 7.09
CA ASP A 24 13.07 2.65 8.18
C ASP A 24 12.23 1.39 7.91
N ARG A 25 11.16 1.48 7.10
CA ARG A 25 10.30 0.33 6.74
C ARG A 25 10.62 -0.28 5.38
N GLY A 26 11.58 0.28 4.62
CA GLY A 26 11.90 -0.17 3.26
C GLY A 26 10.73 -0.01 2.27
N PRO A 27 10.88 -0.47 1.01
CA PRO A 27 9.81 -0.39 0.01
C PRO A 27 8.62 -1.29 0.41
N ARG A 28 7.43 -0.70 0.52
CA ARG A 28 6.19 -1.42 0.84
C ARG A 28 5.71 -2.28 -0.33
N CYS A 29 5.94 -1.86 -1.57
CA CYS A 29 5.55 -2.63 -2.76
C CYS A 29 6.62 -2.57 -3.86
N VAL A 30 6.78 -3.67 -4.60
CA VAL A 30 7.78 -3.79 -5.67
C VAL A 30 7.48 -2.93 -6.90
N SER A 31 6.21 -2.54 -7.12
CA SER A 31 5.80 -1.60 -8.16
C SER A 31 4.40 -1.02 -7.89
N ILE A 32 4.02 0.05 -8.59
CA ILE A 32 2.63 0.58 -8.57
C ILE A 32 1.64 -0.48 -9.04
N SER A 33 1.95 -1.21 -10.10
CA SER A 33 1.04 -2.22 -10.65
C SER A 33 0.78 -3.34 -9.65
N ALA A 34 1.80 -3.79 -8.93
CA ALA A 34 1.66 -4.77 -7.86
C ALA A 34 0.78 -4.23 -6.72
N MET A 35 1.05 -3.01 -6.25
CA MET A 35 0.25 -2.37 -5.20
C MET A 35 -1.23 -2.25 -5.59
N LEU A 36 -1.52 -1.85 -6.84
CA LEU A 36 -2.90 -1.72 -7.32
C LEU A 36 -3.59 -3.07 -7.48
N ALA A 37 -2.86 -4.12 -7.88
CA ALA A 37 -3.41 -5.47 -7.96
C ALA A 37 -3.77 -6.01 -6.57
N ASP A 38 -2.89 -5.80 -5.58
CA ASP A 38 -3.14 -6.21 -4.20
C ASP A 38 -4.31 -5.43 -3.59
N LEU A 39 -4.39 -4.12 -3.83
CA LEU A 39 -5.50 -3.27 -3.41
C LEU A 39 -6.83 -3.71 -4.04
N ALA A 40 -6.85 -3.96 -5.35
CA ALA A 40 -8.05 -4.43 -6.03
C ALA A 40 -8.52 -5.78 -5.46
N GLY A 41 -7.60 -6.73 -5.26
CA GLY A 41 -7.89 -8.01 -4.63
C GLY A 41 -8.45 -7.85 -3.22
N SER A 42 -7.90 -6.94 -2.42
CA SER A 42 -8.40 -6.61 -1.08
C SER A 42 -9.83 -6.07 -1.12
N LEU A 43 -10.13 -5.13 -2.02
CA LEU A 43 -11.47 -4.57 -2.19
C LEU A 43 -12.50 -5.62 -2.65
N GLU A 44 -12.10 -6.55 -3.50
CA GLU A 44 -12.98 -7.60 -4.04
C GLU A 44 -13.28 -8.72 -3.04
N THR A 45 -12.32 -9.03 -2.16
CA THR A 45 -12.38 -10.23 -1.30
C THR A 45 -12.48 -9.91 0.19
N GLY A 46 -12.31 -8.64 0.59
CA GLY A 46 -12.30 -8.23 1.99
C GLY A 46 -11.09 -8.74 2.77
N VAL A 47 -9.98 -9.02 2.09
CA VAL A 47 -8.71 -9.41 2.73
C VAL A 47 -7.84 -8.20 3.05
N GLU A 48 -6.80 -8.42 3.85
CA GLU A 48 -5.86 -7.38 4.25
C GLU A 48 -5.07 -6.80 3.07
N PHE A 49 -4.89 -5.47 3.10
CA PHE A 49 -3.96 -4.69 2.30
C PHE A 49 -3.24 -3.71 3.24
N ASP A 50 -1.91 -3.82 3.33
CA ASP A 50 -1.06 -2.89 4.08
C ASP A 50 -1.51 -2.68 5.55
N GLU A 51 -1.78 -3.77 6.29
CA GLU A 51 -2.26 -3.75 7.70
C GLU A 51 -3.72 -3.27 7.86
N TRP A 52 -4.48 -3.13 6.76
CA TRP A 52 -5.89 -2.69 6.78
C TRP A 52 -6.82 -3.65 6.03
N ILE A 53 -8.05 -3.77 6.51
CA ILE A 53 -9.12 -4.52 5.84
C ILE A 53 -10.21 -3.54 5.38
N PRO A 54 -10.60 -3.57 4.10
CA PRO A 54 -11.68 -2.73 3.60
C PRO A 54 -13.03 -3.24 4.11
N VAL A 55 -13.89 -2.32 4.52
CA VAL A 55 -15.25 -2.59 4.99
C VAL A 55 -16.18 -1.57 4.37
N VAL A 56 -17.30 -2.01 3.82
CA VAL A 56 -18.37 -1.10 3.42
C VAL A 56 -19.30 -0.89 4.61
N PHE A 57 -19.39 0.35 5.08
CA PHE A 57 -20.28 0.75 6.17
C PHE A 57 -20.96 2.06 5.79
N ASP A 58 -22.30 2.11 5.93
CA ASP A 58 -23.10 3.30 5.60
C ASP A 58 -22.81 3.87 4.19
N ASP A 59 -22.79 3.00 3.18
CA ASP A 59 -22.46 3.31 1.77
C ASP A 59 -21.09 3.97 1.56
N ARG A 60 -20.17 3.83 2.54
CA ARG A 60 -18.80 4.34 2.48
C ARG A 60 -17.81 3.21 2.58
N LEU A 61 -16.68 3.36 1.88
CA LEU A 61 -15.51 2.52 2.11
C LEU A 61 -14.78 3.02 3.35
N GLU A 62 -14.74 2.18 4.38
CA GLU A 62 -13.94 2.36 5.58
C GLU A 62 -12.82 1.33 5.66
N TRP A 63 -11.81 1.61 6.48
CA TRP A 63 -10.68 0.73 6.73
C TRP A 63 -10.58 0.44 8.22
N LYS A 64 -10.49 -0.84 8.57
CA LYS A 64 -10.20 -1.27 9.95
C LYS A 64 -8.81 -1.92 10.00
N PRO A 65 -8.10 -1.85 11.13
CA PRO A 65 -6.84 -2.56 11.29
C PRO A 65 -7.03 -4.07 11.06
N ALA A 66 -6.12 -4.68 10.30
CA ALA A 66 -5.91 -6.11 10.31
C ALA A 66 -5.35 -6.51 11.68
N ARG A 67 -5.87 -7.57 12.27
CA ARG A 67 -5.67 -7.90 13.69
C ARG A 67 -4.65 -9.01 13.86
#